data_AF-A0A523Y5A1-F1
#
_entry.id   AF-A0A523Y5A1-F1
#
_cell.length_a   1.000
_cell.length_b   1.000
_cell.length_c   1.000
_cell.angle_alpha   90.00
_cell.angle_beta   90.00
_cell.angle_gamma   90.00
#
_symmetry.space_group_name_H-M   'P 1'
#
loop_
_entity.id
_entity.type
_entity.pdbx_description
1 polymer ?
#
loop_
_entity_poly.entity_id
_entity_poly.type
_entity_poly.pdbx_seq_one_letter_code
_entity_poly.pdbx_strand_id
1 'polypeptide(L)' 'MNVVVCIKQVPGTTEVKIDLQTNTLVREGMENIVNP' A
#
# COMPACT_ATOMS: atom_id res chain seq x y z
N MET A 1 2.04 -23.93 -23.29
CA MET A 1 1.52 -23.90 -21.91
C MET A 1 1.15 -22.47 -21.62
N ASN A 2 -0.10 -22.20 -21.22
CA ASN A 2 -0.57 -20.84 -20.96
C ASN A 2 -0.81 -20.68 -19.47
N VAL A 3 -0.23 -19.65 -18.87
CA VAL A 3 -0.39 -19.31 -17.45
C VAL A 3 -0.86 -17.87 -17.37
N VAL A 4 -1.87 -17.62 -16.54
CA VAL A 4 -2.43 -16.29 -16.30
C VAL A 4 -2.26 -15.98 -14.82
N VAL A 5 -1.75 -14.79 -14.52
CA VAL A 5 -1.56 -14.31 -13.15
C VAL A 5 -2.34 -13.02 -12.98
N CYS A 6 -3.25 -13.01 -12.02
CA CYS A 6 -3.94 -11.79 -11.61
C CYS A 6 -3.02 -11.01 -10.68
N ILE A 7 -2.62 -9.81 -11.10
CA ILE A 7 -1.89 -8.87 -10.26
C ILE A 7 -2.82 -7.76 -9.80
N LYS A 8 -2.53 -7.20 -8.63
CA LYS A 8 -3.25 -6.05 -8.07
C LYS A 8 -2.25 -5.01 -7.63
N GLN A 9 -2.45 -3.77 -8.06
CA GLN A 9 -1.72 -2.63 -7.51
C GLN A 9 -2.34 -2.24 -6.16
N VAL A 10 -1.49 -2.03 -5.16
CA VAL A 10 -1.87 -1.60 -3.80
C VAL A 10 -0.96 -0.46 -3.35
N PRO A 11 -1.42 0.45 -2.48
CA PRO A 11 -0.53 1.40 -1.83
C PRO A 11 0.52 0.65 -0.99
N GLY A 12 1.78 1.07 -1.03
CA GLY A 12 2.82 0.51 -0.15
C GLY A 12 2.48 0.78 1.31
N THR A 13 2.42 -0.26 2.15
CA THR A 13 1.96 -0.13 3.56
C THR A 13 3.07 -0.10 4.59
N THR A 14 4.34 -0.22 4.18
CA THR A 14 5.48 -0.43 5.09
C THR A 14 5.84 0.82 5.91
N GLU A 15 5.45 2.02 5.45
CA GLU A 15 5.79 3.30 6.11
C GLU A 15 4.59 4.06 6.70
N VAL A 16 3.43 3.41 6.84
CA VAL A 16 2.25 4.07 7.40
C VAL A 16 2.49 4.46 8.86
N LYS A 17 2.26 5.74 9.18
CA LYS A 17 2.38 6.29 10.54
C LYS A 17 1.00 6.62 11.11
N ILE A 18 0.88 6.60 12.44
CA ILE A 18 -0.31 7.07 13.15
C ILE A 18 -0.04 8.49 13.63
N ASP A 19 -0.94 9.41 13.31
CA ASP A 19 -0.99 10.71 13.96
C ASP A 19 -1.69 10.56 15.32
N LEU A 20 -0.93 10.77 16.40
CA LEU A 20 -1.42 10.61 17.78
C LEU A 20 -2.35 11.76 18.23
N GLN A 21 -2.36 12.90 17.52
CA GLN A 21 -3.26 14.01 17.85
C GLN A 21 -4.68 13.74 17.33
N THR A 22 -4.78 13.18 16.13
CA THR A 22 -6.07 12.90 15.46
C THR A 22 -6.49 11.44 15.54
N ASN A 23 -5.59 10.53 15.98
CA ASN A 23 -5.75 9.07 15.91
C ASN A 23 -6.07 8.57 14.49
N THR A 24 -5.50 9.20 13.47
CA THR A 24 -5.67 8.81 12.07
C THR A 24 -4.39 8.25 11.47
N LEU A 25 -4.52 7.54 10.33
CA LEU A 25 -3.37 7.03 9.58
C LEU A 25 -2.89 8.10 8.58
N VAL A 26 -1.61 8.45 8.67
CA VAL A 26 -0.93 9.33 7.72
C VAL A 26 -0.47 8.49 6.53
N ARG A 27 -0.89 8.88 5.31
CA ARG A 27 -0.69 8.13 4.06
C ARG A 27 -0.13 8.98 2.91
N GLU A 28 0.54 10.09 3.22
CA GLU A 28 1.14 10.96 2.20
C GLU A 28 2.41 10.35 1.61
N GLY A 29 2.64 10.58 0.31
CA GLY A 29 3.91 10.24 -0.35
C GLY A 29 4.17 8.74 -0.59
N MET A 30 3.19 7.87 -0.39
CA MET A 30 3.38 6.43 -0.58
C MET A 30 3.34 6.05 -2.06
N GLU A 31 4.30 5.23 -2.49
CA GLU A 31 4.28 4.65 -3.82
C GLU A 31 3.24 3.54 -3.94
N ASN A 32 2.71 3.37 -5.14
CA ASN A 32 1.86 2.23 -5.46
C ASN A 32 2.74 1.06 -5.90
N ILE A 33 2.60 -0.09 -5.23
CA ILE A 33 3.38 -1.31 -5.50
C ILE A 33 2.46 -2.41 -6.05
N VAL A 34 3.04 -3.43 -6.70
CA VAL A 34 2.32 -4.69 -6.93
C VAL A 34 2.15 -5.38 -5.59
N ASN A 35 0.95 -5.91 -5.31
CA ASN A 35 0.70 -6.66 -4.09
C ASN A 35 1.68 -7.83 -3.98
N PRO A 36 2.55 -7.84 -2.95
CA PRO A 36 3.45 -8.94 -2.69
C PRO A 36 2.72 -10.28 -2.49
#